data_AF-A0A8T5BHI6-F1
#
_entry.id   AF-A0A8T5BHI6-F1
#
_cell.length_a   1.000
_cell.length_b   1.000
_cell.length_c   1.000
_cell.angle_alpha   90.00
_cell.angle_beta   90.00
_cell.angle_gamma   90.00
#
_symmetry.space_group_name_H-M   'P 1'
#
loop_
_entity.id
_entity.type
_entity.pdbx_description
1 polymer ?
#
loop_
_entity_poly.entity_id
_entity_poly.type
_entity_poly.pdbx_seq_one_letter_code
_entity_poly.pdbx_strand_id
1 'polypeptide(L)' 'LESVVATHLARRHPVFYWRNKTEVDMVVLLDNRQFGIEVKTTSGSWIKPKHLKNALVLTRSQIPLFLASIDV' A
#
# COMPACT_ATOMS: atom_id res chain seq x y z
N LEU A 1 3.60 10.85 -3.35
CA LEU A 1 2.23 10.25 -3.41
C LEU A 1 2.13 9.10 -2.42
N GLU A 2 3.09 8.18 -2.43
CA GLU A 2 3.28 7.16 -1.38
C GLU A 2 3.19 7.73 0.03
N SER A 3 3.89 8.82 0.35
CA SER A 3 3.82 9.46 1.66
C SER A 3 2.42 9.92 2.07
N VAL A 4 1.60 10.37 1.12
CA VAL A 4 0.20 10.77 1.37
C VAL A 4 -0.63 9.54 1.71
N VAL A 5 -0.49 8.46 0.93
CA VAL A 5 -1.17 7.19 1.16
C VAL A 5 -0.76 6.58 2.51
N ALA A 6 0.55 6.53 2.79
CA ALA A 6 1.09 6.04 4.04
C ALA A 6 0.57 6.84 5.25
N THR A 7 0.55 8.18 5.16
CA THR A 7 0.06 9.03 6.25
C THR A 7 -1.42 8.81 6.52
N HIS A 8 -2.27 8.67 5.49
CA HIS A 8 -3.69 8.39 5.70
C HIS A 8 -3.91 7.02 6.32
N LEU A 9 -3.20 5.99 5.83
CA LEU A 9 -3.27 4.65 6.40
C LEU A 9 -2.79 4.60 7.86
N ALA A 10 -1.71 5.33 8.17
CA ALA A 10 -1.14 5.41 9.52
C ALA A 10 -2.09 6.01 10.56
N ARG A 11 -3.13 6.75 10.14
CA ARG A 11 -4.17 7.27 11.05
C ARG A 11 -5.05 6.16 11.64
N ARG A 12 -5.14 5.00 10.99
CA ARG A 12 -6.05 3.90 11.37
C ARG A 12 -5.33 2.57 11.63
N HIS A 13 -4.19 2.35 10.99
CA HIS A 13 -3.47 1.08 11.02
C HIS A 13 -1.96 1.28 11.19
N PRO A 14 -1.25 0.34 11.84
CA PRO A 14 0.21 0.34 11.82
C PRO A 14 0.73 0.19 10.38
N VAL A 15 1.62 1.10 9.99
CA VAL A 15 2.26 1.12 8.66
C VAL A 15 3.76 0.92 8.84
N PHE A 16 4.33 0.04 8.01
CA PHE A 16 5.74 -0.32 7.98
C PHE A 16 6.27 -0.22 6.54
N TYR A 17 7.59 -0.31 6.39
CA TYR A 17 8.27 -0.29 5.10
C TYR A 17 9.03 -1.60 4.90
N TRP A 18 9.11 -2.06 3.65
CA TRP A 18 9.83 -3.29 3.31
C TRP A 18 10.79 -3.05 2.14
N ARG A 19 12.07 -3.34 2.37
CA ARG A 19 13.14 -3.13 1.38
C ARG A 19 13.90 -4.43 1.14
N ASN A 20 13.74 -5.02 -0.05
CA ASN A 20 14.41 -6.26 -0.48
C ASN A 20 14.35 -6.40 -2.02
N LYS A 21 14.78 -7.50 -2.62
CA LYS A 21 14.76 -7.72 -4.09
C LYS A 21 13.35 -7.65 -4.73
N THR A 22 12.29 -7.77 -3.94
CA THR A 22 10.90 -7.50 -4.34
C THR A 22 10.32 -6.53 -3.31
N GLU A 23 10.19 -5.26 -3.68
CA GLU A 23 9.76 -4.18 -2.79
C GLU A 23 8.26 -3.92 -2.89
N VAL A 24 7.72 -3.38 -1.80
CA VAL A 24 6.42 -2.69 -1.75
C VAL A 24 6.66 -1.35 -1.11
N ASP A 25 5.95 -0.32 -1.58
CA ASP A 25 6.08 1.02 -1.01
C ASP A 25 5.74 1.06 0.49
N MET A 26 4.78 0.25 0.92
CA MET A 26 4.42 0.12 2.34
C MET A 26 3.74 -1.20 2.66
N VAL A 27 3.82 -1.60 3.94
CA VAL A 27 3.13 -2.76 4.52
C VAL A 27 2.19 -2.26 5.61
N VAL A 28 0.92 -2.60 5.50
CA VAL A 28 -0.11 -2.26 6.49
C VAL A 28 -0.47 -3.51 7.29
N LEU A 29 -0.58 -3.37 8.61
CA LEU A 29 -1.08 -4.42 9.47
C LEU A 29 -2.58 -4.21 9.74
N LEU A 30 -3.43 -5.07 9.18
CA LEU A 30 -4.88 -5.08 9.40
C LEU A 30 -5.27 -6.43 10.01
N ASP A 31 -5.84 -6.42 11.21
CA ASP A 31 -6.27 -7.62 11.94
C ASP A 31 -5.18 -8.71 12.00
N ASN A 32 -3.95 -8.32 12.35
CA ASN A 32 -2.74 -9.17 12.36
C ASN A 32 -2.36 -9.79 11.01
N ARG A 33 -2.91 -9.28 9.89
CA ARG A 33 -2.55 -9.68 8.53
C ARG A 33 -1.76 -8.58 7.85
N GLN A 34 -0.71 -8.98 7.15
CA GLN A 34 0.10 -8.06 6.35
C GLN A 34 -0.55 -7.84 4.99
N PHE A 35 -0.68 -6.57 4.62
CA PHE A 35 -1.10 -6.11 3.30
C PHE A 35 0.02 -5.26 2.70
N GLY A 36 0.55 -5.65 1.55
CA GLY A 36 1.41 -4.78 0.77
C GLY A 36 0.58 -3.74 0.03
N ILE A 37 1.02 -2.49 0.03
CA ILE A 37 0.46 -1.44 -0.82
C ILE A 37 1.57 -0.96 -1.75
N GLU A 38 1.28 -0.99 -3.03
CA GLU A 38 2.12 -0.46 -4.11
C GLU A 38 1.37 0.72 -4.74
N VAL A 39 2.02 1.85 -4.92
CA VAL A 39 1.46 3.08 -5.49
C VAL A 39 2.06 3.31 -6.87
N LYS A 40 1.23 3.26 -7.91
CA LYS A 40 1.67 3.47 -9.30
C LYS A 40 1.04 4.70 -9.92
N THR A 41 1.89 5.58 -10.44
CA THR A 41 1.48 6.73 -11.26
C THR A 41 1.53 6.45 -12.76
N THR A 42 2.25 5.41 -13.18
CA THR A 42 2.42 4.99 -14.57
C THR A 42 2.10 3.50 -14.73
N SER A 43 1.82 3.08 -15.96
CA SER A 43 1.61 1.67 -16.31
C SER A 43 2.92 0.89 -16.22
N GLY A 44 2.89 -0.28 -15.60
CA GLY A 44 4.03 -1.21 -15.57
C GLY A 44 3.71 -2.47 -14.78
N SER A 45 4.42 -3.56 -15.06
CA SER A 45 4.29 -4.78 -14.28
C SER A 45 4.85 -4.58 -12.87
N TRP A 46 4.25 -5.23 -11.89
CA TRP A 46 4.75 -5.32 -10.53
C TRP A 46 4.61 -6.77 -10.08
N ILE A 47 5.63 -7.27 -9.38
CA ILE A 47 5.68 -8.65 -8.91
C ILE A 47 5.50 -8.62 -7.40
N LYS A 48 4.38 -9.17 -6.93
CA LYS A 48 4.09 -9.27 -5.51
C LYS A 48 5.19 -10.04 -4.77
N PRO A 49 5.75 -9.52 -3.67
CA PRO A 49 6.65 -10.26 -2.80
C PRO A 49 6.02 -11.57 -2.33
N LYS A 50 6.75 -12.70 -2.42
CA LYS A 50 6.21 -14.04 -2.14
C LYS A 50 5.64 -14.21 -0.73
N HIS A 51 6.19 -13.49 0.26
CA HIS A 51 5.74 -13.57 1.65
C HIS A 51 4.43 -12.81 1.89
N LEU A 52 4.10 -11.84 1.03
CA LEU A 52 2.85 -11.07 1.14
C LEU A 52 1.72 -11.85 0.48
N LYS A 53 0.85 -12.43 1.32
CA LYS A 53 -0.37 -13.11 0.84
C LYS A 53 -1.30 -12.11 0.14
N ASN A 54 -1.46 -10.91 0.71
CA ASN A 54 -2.32 -9.87 0.21
C ASN A 54 -1.51 -8.64 -0.23
N ALA A 55 -1.85 -8.08 -1.39
CA ALA A 55 -1.33 -6.80 -1.80
C ALA A 55 -2.33 -6.04 -2.69
N LEU A 56 -2.32 -4.72 -2.58
CA LEU A 56 -3.11 -3.81 -3.40
C LEU A 56 -2.16 -2.92 -4.20
N VAL A 57 -2.44 -2.78 -5.49
CA VAL A 57 -1.75 -1.80 -6.35
C VAL A 57 -2.73 -0.65 -6.56
N LEU A 58 -2.39 0.51 -6.02
CA LEU A 58 -3.17 1.74 -6.15
C LEU A 58 -2.65 2.56 -7.31
N THR A 59 -3.48 2.72 -8.33
CA THR A 59 -3.17 3.59 -9.46
C THR A 59 -3.59 5.04 -9.21
N ARG A 60 -3.07 5.98 -10.01
CA ARG A 60 -3.45 7.40 -9.95
C ARG A 60 -4.97 7.65 -9.92
N SER A 61 -5.77 6.86 -10.63
CA SER A 61 -7.23 7.00 -10.64
C SER A 61 -7.92 6.42 -9.40
N GLN A 62 -7.31 5.43 -8.74
CA GLN A 62 -7.87 4.77 -7.55
C GLN A 62 -7.52 5.51 -6.26
N ILE A 63 -6.37 6.19 -6.21
CA ILE A 63 -5.89 6.85 -4.99
C ILE A 63 -6.88 7.84 -4.40
N PRO A 64 -7.51 8.77 -5.16
CA PRO A 64 -8.46 9.71 -4.58
C PRO A 64 -9.66 9.01 -3.91
N LEU A 65 -10.23 8.00 -4.59
CA LEU A 65 -11.35 7.22 -4.06
C LEU A 65 -10.94 6.39 -2.84
N PHE A 66 -9.76 5.77 -2.91
CA PHE A 66 -9.20 4.99 -1.81
C PHE A 66 -8.98 5.87 -0.56
N LEU A 67 -8.37 7.04 -0.72
CA LEU A 67 -8.14 7.96 0.39
C LEU A 67 -9.45 8.49 0.99
N ALA A 68 -10.44 8.78 0.15
CA ALA A 68 -11.78 9.18 0.61
C ALA A 68 -12.52 8.06 1.36
N SER A 69 -12.21 6.78 1.08
CA SER A 69 -12.80 5.63 1.78
C SER A 69 -12.13 5.29 3.12
N ILE A 70 -10.93 5.82 3.38
CA ILE A 70 -10.30 5.70 4.69
C ILE A 70 -10.97 6.74 5.58
N ASP A 71 -12.14 6.38 6.10
CA ASP A 71 -12.86 7.16 7.10
C ASP A 71 -11.99 7.24 8.37
N VAL A 72 -11.67 8.48 8.77
CA VAL A 72 -10.81 8.76 9.92
C VAL A 72 -11.61 9.35 11.07
#